data_AF-A0A7R9QSN4-F1
#
_entry.id   AF-A0A7R9QSN4-F1
#
_cell.length_a   1.000
_cell.length_b   1.000
_cell.length_c   1.000
_cell.angle_alpha   90.00
_cell.angle_beta   90.00
_cell.angle_gamma   90.00
#
_symmetry.space_group_name_H-M   'P 1'
#
loop_
_entity.id
_entity.type
_entity.pdbx_description
1 polymer ?
#
loop_
_entity_poly.entity_id
_entity_poly.type
_entity_poly.pdbx_seq_one_letter_code
_entity_poly.pdbx_strand_id
1 'polypeptide(L)'
;IDTLAADGIVLNQYYSHTTASTSRTSLLTGVHPIHTGLQNRFIMNHSPAGAPLHYKLWPQYLKQYNYSTHMVGKWGLGFARREYTPTYRGFDSFVGFWTHSKCNYNHTSCETYRHLVCGDDSRHNTDFTANGTGVYSTHHFTDLSLHLIDTHNTAQPLFLYVA
;
A
#
# COMPACT_ATOMS: atom_id res chain seq x y z
N ILE A 1 1.58 -17.93 11.59
CA ILE A 1 2.86 -17.36 11.11
C ILE A 1 3.99 -18.34 11.41
N ASP A 2 4.07 -18.87 12.63
CA ASP A 2 5.10 -19.84 13.04
C ASP A 2 5.23 -21.06 12.11
N THR A 3 4.13 -21.64 11.62
CA THR A 3 4.17 -22.73 10.63
C THR A 3 4.87 -22.32 9.33
N LEU A 4 4.58 -21.12 8.79
CA LEU A 4 5.26 -20.61 7.59
C LEU A 4 6.74 -20.35 7.83
N ALA A 5 7.11 -19.95 9.05
CA ALA A 5 8.51 -19.76 9.43
C ALA A 5 9.25 -21.09 9.58
N ALA A 6 8.59 -22.10 10.15
CA ALA A 6 9.13 -23.45 10.32
C ALA A 6 9.33 -24.18 8.97
N ASP A 7 8.40 -23.99 8.03
CA ASP A 7 8.46 -24.58 6.69
C ASP A 7 9.28 -23.75 5.69
N GLY A 8 9.79 -22.58 6.11
CA GLY A 8 10.44 -21.60 5.25
C GLY A 8 11.86 -21.23 5.71
N ILE A 9 12.24 -19.98 5.44
CA ILE A 9 13.54 -19.42 5.85
C ILE A 9 13.29 -18.21 6.75
N VAL A 10 13.86 -18.23 7.95
CA VAL A 10 13.84 -17.11 8.89
C VAL A 10 15.03 -16.19 8.64
N LEU A 11 14.75 -14.92 8.36
CA LEU A 11 15.78 -13.91 8.13
C LEU A 11 16.19 -13.23 9.46
N ASN A 12 17.13 -13.84 10.20
CA ASN A 12 17.58 -13.35 11.51
C ASN A 12 18.31 -11.99 11.47
N GLN A 13 18.75 -11.56 10.28
CA GLN A 13 19.44 -10.28 10.06
C GLN A 13 18.77 -9.50 8.93
N TYR A 14 17.45 -9.35 9.02
CA TYR A 14 16.65 -8.53 8.10
C TYR A 14 16.46 -7.12 8.65
N TYR A 15 16.66 -6.11 7.80
CA TYR A 15 16.58 -4.70 8.17
C TYR A 15 15.56 -3.96 7.32
N SER A 16 14.86 -3.02 7.96
CA SER A 16 13.99 -2.04 7.29
C SER A 16 14.24 -0.65 7.88
N HIS A 17 13.67 0.38 7.28
CA HIS A 17 13.77 1.74 7.82
C HIS A 17 12.81 1.95 9.01
N THR A 18 13.09 2.97 9.80
CA THR A 18 12.37 3.26 11.05
C THR A 18 10.97 3.84 10.85
N THR A 19 10.62 4.27 9.63
CA THR A 19 9.29 4.85 9.34
C THR A 19 8.61 4.12 8.19
N ALA A 20 7.27 4.10 8.23
CA ALA A 20 6.46 3.36 7.27
C ALA A 20 6.65 3.86 5.82
N SER A 21 6.63 5.18 5.57
CA SER A 21 6.77 5.72 4.21
C SER A 21 8.15 5.45 3.63
N THR A 22 9.20 5.59 4.44
CA THR A 22 10.58 5.34 4.04
C THR A 22 10.77 3.85 3.70
N SER A 23 10.35 2.94 4.58
CA SER A 23 10.44 1.50 4.34
C SER A 23 9.67 1.05 3.11
N ARG A 24 8.42 1.51 2.93
CA ARG A 24 7.58 1.10 1.79
C ARG A 24 8.10 1.69 0.47
N THR A 25 8.61 2.93 0.49
CA THR A 25 9.24 3.50 -0.71
C THR A 25 10.44 2.65 -1.12
N SER A 26 11.37 2.36 -0.20
CA SER A 26 12.54 1.55 -0.51
C SER A 26 12.21 0.11 -0.90
N LEU A 27 11.19 -0.50 -0.29
CA LEU A 27 10.69 -1.81 -0.70
C LEU A 27 10.21 -1.81 -2.16
N LEU A 28 9.42 -0.80 -2.56
CA LEU A 28 8.80 -0.77 -3.87
C LEU A 28 9.72 -0.21 -4.97
N THR A 29 10.65 0.69 -4.66
CA THR A 29 11.61 1.24 -5.63
C THR A 29 12.91 0.46 -5.70
N GLY A 30 13.29 -0.26 -4.64
CA GLY A 30 14.64 -0.82 -4.47
C GLY A 30 15.72 0.23 -4.21
N VAL A 31 15.34 1.47 -3.89
CA VAL A 31 16.27 2.61 -3.79
C VAL A 31 16.37 3.10 -2.35
N HIS A 32 17.60 3.39 -1.92
CA HIS A 32 17.86 3.94 -0.59
C HIS A 32 17.22 5.34 -0.43
N PRO A 33 16.60 5.68 0.72
CA PRO A 33 15.82 6.91 0.88
C PRO A 33 16.55 8.21 0.63
N ILE A 34 17.88 8.23 0.80
CA ILE A 34 18.71 9.40 0.51
C ILE A 34 18.62 9.84 -0.95
N HIS A 35 18.26 8.93 -1.86
CA HIS A 35 18.06 9.23 -3.29
C HIS A 35 16.61 9.54 -3.63
N THR A 36 15.66 9.21 -2.75
CA THR A 36 14.22 9.47 -2.98
C THR A 36 13.75 10.77 -2.36
N GLY A 37 14.54 11.39 -1.49
CA GLY A 37 14.14 12.58 -0.75
C GLY A 37 13.15 12.29 0.39
N LEU A 38 12.89 11.00 0.69
CA LEU A 38 11.96 10.53 1.72
C LEU A 38 12.68 9.96 2.95
N GLN A 39 13.85 10.49 3.26
CA GLN A 39 14.62 10.14 4.46
C GLN A 39 14.01 10.65 5.77
N ASN A 40 13.11 11.64 5.71
CA ASN A 40 12.59 12.33 6.89
C ASN A 40 11.08 12.12 7.07
N ARG A 41 10.69 11.62 8.25
CA ARG A 41 9.31 11.36 8.71
C ARG A 41 8.43 10.61 7.68
N PHE A 42 7.18 10.33 8.05
CA PHE A 42 6.19 9.77 7.13
C PHE A 42 5.55 10.90 6.30
N ILE A 43 4.98 10.53 5.15
CA ILE A 43 4.25 11.48 4.30
C ILE A 43 2.93 11.83 5.00
N MET A 44 2.79 13.08 5.43
CA MET A 44 1.55 13.61 6.00
C MET A 44 0.44 13.64 4.94
N ASN A 45 -0.82 13.48 5.38
CA ASN A 45 -1.97 13.48 4.48
C ASN A 45 -2.12 14.81 3.73
N HIS A 46 -1.76 15.92 4.38
CA HIS A 46 -1.76 17.26 3.76
C HIS A 46 -0.51 17.57 2.90
N SER A 47 0.45 16.65 2.81
CA SER A 47 1.72 16.89 2.13
C SER A 47 1.58 16.74 0.61
N PRO A 48 2.18 17.65 -0.19
CA PRO A 48 2.28 17.45 -1.64
C PRO A 48 3.32 16.38 -2.03
N ALA A 49 4.02 15.78 -1.07
CA ALA A 49 5.07 14.80 -1.30
C ALA A 49 4.53 13.42 -1.68
N GLY A 50 5.34 12.66 -2.40
CA GLY A 50 5.08 11.28 -2.77
C GLY A 50 6.36 10.59 -3.24
N ALA A 51 6.33 9.26 -3.37
CA ALA A 51 7.46 8.51 -3.93
C ALA A 51 7.79 9.04 -5.34
N PRO A 52 9.04 9.43 -5.65
CA PRO A 52 9.37 10.10 -6.90
C PRO A 52 8.89 9.32 -8.12
N LEU A 53 8.29 10.03 -9.09
CA LEU A 53 7.64 9.41 -10.25
C LEU A 53 8.64 8.84 -11.27
N HIS A 54 9.90 9.31 -11.25
CA HIS A 54 10.93 8.79 -12.15
C HIS A 54 11.46 7.41 -11.71
N TYR A 55 11.21 6.98 -10.47
CA TYR A 55 11.49 5.61 -10.04
C TYR A 55 10.31 4.71 -10.36
N LYS A 56 10.56 3.69 -11.19
CA LYS A 56 9.63 2.60 -11.40
C LYS A 56 9.48 1.79 -10.11
N LEU A 57 8.25 1.38 -9.81
CA LEU A 57 7.96 0.49 -8.70
C LEU A 57 7.95 -0.97 -9.15
N TRP A 58 8.20 -1.88 -8.22
CA TRP A 58 8.16 -3.33 -8.42
C TRP A 58 6.96 -3.84 -9.25
N PRO A 59 5.69 -3.48 -8.97
CA PRO A 59 4.56 -3.90 -9.81
C PRO A 59 4.67 -3.44 -11.27
N GLN A 60 5.30 -2.30 -11.58
CA GLN A 60 5.52 -1.84 -12.96
C GLN A 60 6.56 -2.69 -13.70
N TYR A 61 7.51 -3.29 -12.98
CA TYR A 61 8.43 -4.27 -13.55
C TYR A 61 7.71 -5.60 -13.78
N LEU A 62 6.98 -6.11 -12.77
CA LEU A 62 6.26 -7.39 -12.87
C LEU A 62 5.21 -7.39 -14.00
N LYS A 63 4.53 -6.27 -14.24
CA LYS A 63 3.61 -6.12 -15.37
C LYS A 63 4.24 -6.40 -16.73
N GLN A 64 5.52 -6.05 -16.93
CA GLN A 64 6.23 -6.32 -18.18
C GLN A 64 6.42 -7.83 -18.43
N TYR A 65 6.27 -8.64 -17.38
CA TYR A 65 6.32 -10.11 -17.41
C TYR A 65 4.94 -10.74 -17.24
N ASN A 66 3.85 -10.03 -17.59
CA ASN A 66 2.47 -10.55 -17.61
C ASN A 66 1.92 -10.95 -16.23
N TYR A 67 2.44 -10.39 -15.14
CA TYR A 67 1.84 -10.57 -13.82
C TYR A 67 0.56 -9.76 -13.67
N SER A 68 -0.45 -10.36 -13.05
CA SER A 68 -1.61 -9.64 -12.50
C SER A 68 -1.22 -9.05 -11.15
N THR A 69 -1.31 -7.73 -11.02
CA THR A 69 -0.76 -7.00 -9.87
C THR A 69 -1.87 -6.39 -9.03
N HIS A 70 -1.98 -6.82 -7.77
CA HIS A 70 -3.03 -6.36 -6.86
C HIS A 70 -2.43 -5.85 -5.56
N MET A 71 -3.05 -4.83 -4.98
CA MET A 71 -2.69 -4.31 -3.67
C MET A 71 -3.91 -4.23 -2.75
N VAL A 72 -3.75 -4.72 -1.52
CA VAL A 72 -4.76 -4.61 -0.47
C VAL A 72 -4.15 -3.96 0.77
N GLY A 73 -4.77 -2.90 1.28
CA GLY A 73 -4.40 -2.25 2.53
C GLY A 73 -3.75 -0.88 2.38
N LYS A 74 -2.69 -0.61 3.16
CA LYS A 74 -2.12 0.74 3.30
C LYS A 74 -1.16 1.11 2.17
N TRP A 75 -1.46 2.22 1.47
CA TRP A 75 -0.54 2.81 0.49
C TRP A 75 0.59 3.61 1.14
N GLY A 76 0.34 4.84 1.60
CA GLY A 76 1.32 5.65 2.33
C GLY A 76 2.54 6.15 1.52
N LEU A 77 2.47 6.16 0.18
CA LEU A 77 3.52 6.68 -0.73
C LEU A 77 3.15 8.04 -1.37
N GLY A 78 2.16 8.73 -0.80
CA GLY A 78 1.65 10.00 -1.30
C GLY A 78 0.47 9.83 -2.26
N PHE A 79 -0.41 10.81 -2.27
CA PHE A 79 -1.66 10.80 -3.05
C PHE A 79 -2.10 12.22 -3.47
N ALA A 80 -1.20 13.20 -3.42
CA ALA A 80 -1.49 14.60 -3.77
C ALA A 80 -1.88 14.78 -5.24
N ARG A 81 -1.53 13.81 -6.10
CA ARG A 81 -1.93 13.74 -7.52
C ARG A 81 -2.18 12.29 -7.90
N ARG A 82 -2.97 12.08 -8.96
CA ARG A 82 -3.36 10.72 -9.41
C ARG A 82 -2.16 9.84 -9.72
N GLU A 83 -1.09 10.42 -10.26
CA GLU A 83 0.14 9.73 -10.62
C GLU A 83 0.84 9.09 -9.42
N TYR A 84 0.57 9.55 -8.20
CA TYR A 84 1.12 8.94 -6.98
C TYR A 84 0.27 7.78 -6.44
N THR A 85 -0.94 7.56 -6.95
CA THR A 85 -1.84 6.52 -6.43
C THR A 85 -1.47 5.11 -6.93
N PRO A 86 -1.85 4.03 -6.21
CA PRO A 86 -1.41 2.67 -6.51
C PRO A 86 -1.65 2.21 -7.96
N THR A 87 -2.84 2.52 -8.51
CA THR A 87 -3.24 2.09 -9.85
C THR A 87 -2.46 2.79 -10.96
N TYR A 88 -1.94 4.00 -10.70
CA TYR A 88 -1.03 4.72 -11.60
C TYR A 88 0.45 4.34 -11.36
N ARG A 89 0.72 3.53 -10.34
CA ARG A 89 2.07 3.10 -9.95
C ARG A 89 2.29 1.61 -10.12
N GLY A 90 1.50 0.97 -10.98
CA GLY A 90 1.75 -0.37 -11.50
C GLY A 90 0.74 -1.41 -11.08
N PHE A 91 -0.09 -1.17 -10.07
CA PHE A 91 -1.13 -2.13 -9.66
C PHE A 91 -2.33 -2.11 -10.62
N ASP A 92 -2.84 -3.27 -11.02
CA ASP A 92 -4.08 -3.43 -11.77
C ASP A 92 -5.31 -3.12 -10.92
N SER A 93 -5.29 -3.54 -9.66
CA SER A 93 -6.33 -3.15 -8.70
C SER A 93 -5.78 -2.79 -7.32
N PHE A 94 -6.54 -1.96 -6.62
CA PHE A 94 -6.25 -1.53 -5.27
C PHE A 94 -7.53 -1.50 -4.42
N VAL A 95 -7.46 -2.06 -3.22
CA VAL A 95 -8.49 -1.83 -2.18
C VAL A 95 -7.81 -1.48 -0.88
N GLY A 96 -8.15 -0.36 -0.26
CA GLY A 96 -7.50 0.04 0.98
C GLY A 96 -7.61 1.53 1.26
N PHE A 97 -6.52 2.14 1.70
CA PHE A 97 -6.48 3.57 2.03
C PHE A 97 -5.12 4.19 1.64
N TRP A 98 -5.13 5.48 1.32
CA TRP A 98 -3.97 6.23 0.85
C TRP A 98 -3.16 6.87 1.98
N THR A 99 -3.86 7.30 3.02
CA THR A 99 -3.34 8.01 4.19
C THR A 99 -2.37 7.18 5.03
N HIS A 100 -1.63 7.84 5.91
CA HIS A 100 -0.62 7.18 6.74
C HIS A 100 -1.22 6.37 7.90
N SER A 101 -2.45 6.66 8.33
CA SER A 101 -3.15 5.94 9.40
C SER A 101 -4.65 6.14 9.27
N LYS A 102 -5.44 5.19 9.80
CA LYS A 102 -6.89 5.28 9.92
C LYS A 102 -7.38 4.47 11.11
N CYS A 103 -8.60 4.73 11.56
CA CYS A 103 -9.31 3.84 12.47
C CYS A 103 -9.64 2.49 11.81
N ASN A 104 -9.66 1.41 12.59
CA ASN A 104 -9.87 0.07 12.06
C ASN A 104 -11.32 -0.24 11.67
N TYR A 105 -12.32 0.40 12.29
CA TYR A 105 -13.75 0.08 12.09
C TYR A 105 -14.49 1.11 11.24
N ASN A 106 -14.33 2.41 11.53
CA ASN A 106 -15.02 3.47 10.78
C ASN A 106 -14.14 4.04 9.64
N HIS A 107 -12.95 3.49 9.46
CA HIS A 107 -11.98 3.80 8.41
C HIS A 107 -11.61 5.30 8.27
N THR A 108 -11.93 6.10 9.27
CA THR A 108 -11.66 7.53 9.28
C THR A 108 -10.18 7.76 9.56
N SER A 109 -9.55 8.58 8.71
CA SER A 109 -8.23 9.17 8.96
C SER A 109 -8.41 10.58 9.46
N CYS A 110 -7.72 10.94 10.54
CA CYS A 110 -7.73 12.28 11.11
C CYS A 110 -6.31 12.81 11.19
N GLU A 111 -6.08 14.04 10.74
CA GLU A 111 -4.78 14.71 10.81
C GLU A 111 -4.95 16.20 11.11
N THR A 112 -4.05 16.76 11.90
CA THR A 112 -4.05 18.19 12.23
C THR A 112 -2.98 18.90 11.41
N TYR A 113 -3.38 19.90 10.63
CA TYR A 113 -2.45 20.84 9.99
C TYR A 113 -2.64 22.27 10.51
N ARG A 114 -3.73 22.94 10.10
CA ARG A 114 -4.18 24.21 10.70
C ARG A 114 -5.35 24.02 11.67
N HIS A 115 -6.17 23.02 11.40
CA HIS A 115 -7.26 22.51 12.22
C HIS A 115 -7.33 20.99 12.03
N LEU A 116 -8.08 20.30 12.88
CA LEU A 116 -8.32 18.87 12.74
C LEU A 116 -9.19 18.61 11.51
N VAL A 117 -8.71 17.79 10.59
CA VAL A 117 -9.47 17.30 9.44
C VAL A 117 -9.61 15.80 9.57
N CYS A 118 -10.84 15.32 9.49
CA CYS A 118 -11.18 13.90 9.54
C CYS A 118 -12.00 13.53 8.31
N GLY A 119 -11.70 12.38 7.71
CA GLY A 119 -12.47 11.84 6.59
C GLY A 119 -12.23 10.35 6.42
N ASP A 120 -13.22 9.64 5.90
CA ASP A 120 -13.05 8.25 5.47
C ASP A 120 -12.18 8.23 4.19
N ASP A 121 -11.14 7.41 4.22
CA ASP A 121 -10.20 7.23 3.11
C ASP A 121 -10.23 5.79 2.58
N SER A 122 -11.39 5.15 2.66
CA SER A 122 -11.64 3.84 2.04
C SER A 122 -11.72 3.99 0.52
N ARG A 123 -10.87 3.24 -0.18
CA ARG A 123 -10.66 3.32 -1.63
C ARG A 123 -10.87 1.98 -2.29
N HIS A 124 -11.55 2.01 -3.43
CA HIS A 124 -11.48 0.98 -4.45
C HIS A 124 -10.92 1.63 -5.71
N ASN A 125 -9.68 1.27 -6.07
CA ASN A 125 -8.87 1.94 -7.08
C ASN A 125 -8.75 3.44 -6.76
N THR A 126 -9.27 4.31 -7.62
CA THR A 126 -9.28 5.77 -7.41
C THR A 126 -10.51 6.28 -6.67
N ASP A 127 -11.55 5.45 -6.59
CA ASP A 127 -12.87 5.88 -6.14
C ASP A 127 -13.03 5.64 -4.64
N PHE A 128 -13.84 6.48 -4.01
CA PHE A 128 -14.28 6.24 -2.64
C PHE A 128 -15.20 5.01 -2.60
N THR A 129 -15.09 4.22 -1.55
CA THR A 129 -16.00 3.11 -1.27
C THR A 129 -16.36 3.07 0.20
N ALA A 130 -17.65 2.91 0.50
CA ALA A 130 -18.12 2.61 1.86
C ALA A 130 -18.16 1.09 2.12
N ASN A 131 -17.65 0.28 1.18
CA ASN A 131 -17.57 -1.16 1.38
C ASN A 131 -16.59 -1.48 2.52
N GLY A 132 -17.00 -2.34 3.45
CA GLY A 132 -16.22 -2.68 4.63
C GLY A 132 -16.38 -1.71 5.81
N THR A 133 -17.09 -0.59 5.67
CA THR A 133 -17.36 0.30 6.81
C THR A 133 -18.10 -0.46 7.92
N GLY A 134 -17.60 -0.38 9.16
CA GLY A 134 -18.12 -1.11 10.31
C GLY A 134 -17.49 -2.50 10.48
N VAL A 135 -16.72 -2.99 9.50
CA VAL A 135 -15.96 -4.23 9.59
C VAL A 135 -14.54 -3.90 10.04
N TYR A 136 -13.97 -4.74 10.90
CA TYR A 136 -12.59 -4.56 11.31
C TYR A 136 -11.65 -4.73 10.11
N SER A 137 -10.83 -3.72 9.82
CA SER A 137 -10.10 -3.67 8.55
C SER A 137 -9.17 -4.85 8.28
N THR A 138 -8.60 -5.47 9.31
CA THR A 138 -7.76 -6.67 9.10
C THR A 138 -8.57 -7.81 8.50
N HIS A 139 -9.78 -8.07 9.01
CA HIS A 139 -10.65 -9.11 8.46
C HIS A 139 -11.11 -8.75 7.05
N HIS A 140 -11.51 -7.50 6.83
CA HIS A 140 -11.93 -7.05 5.51
C HIS A 140 -10.81 -7.20 4.46
N PHE A 141 -9.57 -6.83 4.79
CA PHE A 141 -8.43 -7.01 3.90
C PHE A 141 -8.07 -8.49 3.69
N THR A 142 -8.24 -9.34 4.70
CA THR A 142 -8.08 -10.79 4.55
C THR A 142 -9.10 -11.36 3.57
N ASP A 143 -10.38 -11.05 3.73
CA ASP A 143 -11.45 -11.57 2.87
C ASP A 143 -11.26 -11.15 1.41
N LEU A 144 -10.86 -9.89 1.19
CA LEU A 144 -10.53 -9.38 -0.14
C LEU A 144 -9.30 -10.07 -0.74
N SER A 145 -8.28 -10.32 0.08
CA SER A 145 -7.06 -11.02 -0.37
C SER A 145 -7.36 -12.47 -0.76
N LEU A 146 -8.18 -13.17 0.03
CA LEU A 146 -8.63 -14.52 -0.29
C LEU A 146 -9.47 -14.54 -1.57
N HIS A 147 -10.42 -13.60 -1.72
CA HIS A 147 -11.22 -13.49 -2.93
C HIS A 147 -10.36 -13.27 -4.19
N LEU A 148 -9.33 -12.42 -4.11
CA LEU A 148 -8.40 -12.20 -5.21
C LEU A 148 -7.61 -13.47 -5.55
N ILE A 149 -7.22 -14.27 -4.56
CA ILE A 149 -6.52 -15.54 -4.78
C ILE A 149 -7.45 -16.57 -5.41
N ASP A 150 -8.67 -16.72 -4.88
CA ASP A 150 -9.64 -17.73 -5.32
C ASP A 150 -10.17 -17.48 -6.74
N THR A 151 -10.28 -16.22 -7.14
CA THR A 151 -10.77 -15.81 -8.46
C THR A 151 -9.66 -15.56 -9.47
N HIS A 152 -8.40 -15.73 -9.08
CA HIS A 152 -7.25 -15.44 -9.93
C HIS A 152 -7.19 -16.36 -11.15
N ASN A 153 -6.95 -15.78 -12.33
CA ASN A 153 -6.71 -16.56 -13.54
C ASN A 153 -5.31 -17.19 -13.50
N THR A 154 -5.25 -18.51 -13.29
CA THR A 154 -4.00 -19.27 -13.18
C THR A 154 -3.14 -19.29 -14.45
N ALA A 155 -3.64 -18.82 -15.59
CA ALA A 155 -2.84 -18.64 -16.81
C ALA A 155 -1.85 -17.46 -16.71
N GLN A 156 -2.06 -16.53 -15.77
CA GLN A 156 -1.15 -15.43 -15.48
C GLN A 156 -0.58 -15.59 -14.06
N PRO A 157 0.66 -15.21 -13.78
CA PRO A 157 1.18 -15.22 -12.43
C PRO A 157 0.58 -14.09 -11.58
N LEU A 158 0.33 -14.35 -10.30
CA LEU A 158 -0.23 -13.40 -9.35
C LEU A 158 0.87 -12.67 -8.58
N PHE A 159 0.75 -11.35 -8.48
CA PHE A 159 1.45 -10.53 -7.49
C PHE A 159 0.44 -9.82 -6.60
N LEU A 160 0.37 -10.22 -5.34
CA LEU A 160 -0.51 -9.62 -4.33
C LEU A 160 0.34 -8.96 -3.24
N TYR A 161 0.19 -7.64 -3.08
CA TYR A 161 0.81 -6.87 -2.01
C TYR A 161 -0.21 -6.57 -0.91
N VAL A 162 -0.14 -7.30 0.21
CA VAL A 162 -0.99 -7.12 1.40
C VAL A 162 -0.24 -6.27 2.43
N ALA A 163 -0.79 -5.10 2.78
CA ALA A 163 0.00 -3.96 3.27
C ALA A 163 -0.57 -3.19 4.47
#